data_AF-A0A7Z9WYK0-F1
#
_entry.id   AF-A0A7Z9WYK0-F1
#
_cell.length_a   1.000
_cell.length_b   1.000
_cell.length_c   1.000
_cell.angle_alpha   90.00
_cell.angle_beta   90.00
_cell.angle_gamma   90.00
#
_symmetry.space_group_name_H-M   'P 1'
#
loop_
_entity.id
_entity.type
_entity.pdbx_description
1 polymer ?
#
loop_
_entity_poly.entity_id
_entity_poly.type
_entity_poly.pdbx_seq_one_letter_code
_entity_poly.pdbx_strand_id
1 'polypeptide(L)'
;MDKQRRKFLKIAGASVVAGLGAPAIIKLSGTPAHAAGGHAAPAAGAHGAHAEEAPKGVRLGMVIDMRKFTDKPELLDSAISACINAHNVPQFPDKKNEIKWLWKAPFENVFTDQSAYHSSKRVA
;
A
#
# COMPACT_ATOMS: atom_id res chain seq x y z
N MET A 1 9.58 7.57 -28.77
CA MET A 1 9.06 6.20 -28.53
C MET A 1 9.67 5.26 -29.57
N ASP A 2 10.62 4.42 -29.17
CA ASP A 2 11.39 3.58 -30.10
C ASP A 2 10.55 2.55 -30.87
N LYS A 3 10.84 2.37 -32.16
CA LYS A 3 10.19 1.39 -33.05
C LYS A 3 10.29 -0.04 -32.50
N GLN A 4 11.34 -0.35 -31.74
CA GLN A 4 11.56 -1.66 -31.12
C GLN A 4 10.55 -1.95 -30.00
N ARG A 5 10.26 -0.96 -29.14
CA ARG A 5 9.26 -1.08 -28.06
C ARG A 5 7.83 -1.27 -28.62
N ARG A 6 7.51 -0.56 -29.71
CA ARG A 6 6.21 -0.68 -30.39
C ARG A 6 6.03 -2.04 -31.08
N LYS A 7 7.09 -2.61 -31.66
CA LYS A 7 7.04 -3.96 -32.26
C LYS A 7 6.84 -5.05 -31.21
N PHE A 8 7.54 -4.96 -30.07
CA PHE A 8 7.37 -5.91 -28.97
C PHE A 8 5.94 -5.93 -28.43
N LEU A 9 5.34 -4.77 -28.13
CA LEU A 9 3.95 -4.70 -27.66
C LEU A 9 2.94 -5.25 -28.67
N LYS A 10 3.16 -5.05 -29.97
CA LYS A 10 2.26 -5.59 -31.01
C LYS A 10 2.34 -7.11 -31.12
N ILE A 11 3.53 -7.69 -30.96
CA ILE A 11 3.73 -9.15 -31.00
C ILE A 11 3.17 -9.79 -29.73
N ALA A 12 3.47 -9.22 -28.55
CA ALA A 12 2.97 -9.72 -27.27
C ALA A 12 1.44 -9.56 -27.12
N GLY A 13 0.86 -8.50 -27.70
CA GLY A 13 -0.60 -8.30 -27.72
C GLY A 13 -1.33 -9.27 -28.65
N ALA A 14 -0.69 -9.71 -29.74
CA ALA A 14 -1.29 -10.64 -30.70
C ALA A 14 -1.31 -12.10 -30.20
N SER A 15 -0.40 -12.48 -29.29
CA SER A 15 -0.36 -13.85 -28.74
C SER A 15 -1.44 -14.14 -27.68
N VAL A 16 -2.07 -13.11 -27.10
CA VAL A 16 -3.16 -13.28 -26.13
C VAL A 16 -4.47 -13.71 -26.81
N VAL A 17 -4.69 -13.33 -28.07
CA VAL A 17 -5.94 -13.62 -28.79
C VAL A 17 -6.01 -15.08 -29.28
N ALA A 18 -4.88 -15.79 -29.36
CA ALA A 18 -4.84 -17.21 -29.75
C ALA A 18 -4.86 -18.19 -28.55
N GLY A 19 -4.99 -17.70 -27.32
CA GLY A 19 -5.01 -18.53 -26.10
C GLY A 19 -6.40 -18.68 -25.44
N LEU A 20 -7.42 -17.95 -25.90
CA LEU A 20 -8.78 -17.98 -25.34
C LEU A 20 -9.76 -18.88 -26.12
N GLY A 21 -9.22 -19.89 -26.81
CA GLY A 21 -9.99 -20.81 -27.66
C GLY A 21 -10.05 -22.24 -27.15
N ALA A 22 -10.34 -22.48 -25.86
CA ALA A 22 -10.86 -23.75 -25.35
C ALA A 22 -11.36 -23.59 -23.90
N PRO A 23 -12.59 -23.99 -23.55
CA PRO A 23 -13.01 -24.07 -22.15
C PRO A 23 -12.42 -25.35 -21.53
N ALA A 24 -11.15 -25.29 -21.14
CA ALA A 24 -10.54 -26.37 -20.36
C ALA A 24 -10.97 -26.20 -18.89
N ILE A 25 -12.02 -26.93 -18.50
CA ILE A 25 -12.40 -27.16 -17.11
C ILE A 25 -11.26 -27.97 -16.47
N ILE A 26 -10.26 -27.28 -15.93
CA ILE A 26 -9.26 -27.91 -15.06
C ILE A 26 -9.63 -27.53 -13.64
N LYS A 27 -10.42 -28.41 -12.99
CA LYS A 27 -10.49 -28.48 -11.53
C LYS A 27 -9.11 -28.91 -11.03
N LEU A 28 -8.21 -27.96 -10.78
CA LEU A 28 -6.99 -28.24 -10.01
C LEU A 28 -7.32 -28.07 -8.53
N SER A 29 -7.81 -29.16 -7.96
CA SER A 29 -7.92 -29.39 -6.54
C SER A 29 -6.58 -29.20 -5.83
N GLY A 30 -6.56 -28.25 -4.89
CA GLY A 30 -5.86 -28.38 -3.60
C GLY A 30 -4.34 -28.55 -3.62
N THR A 31 -3.61 -27.45 -3.61
CA THR A 31 -2.45 -27.22 -2.73
C THR A 31 -2.29 -25.70 -2.54
N PRO A 32 -2.20 -25.17 -1.31
CA PRO A 32 -1.97 -23.75 -1.11
C PRO A 32 -0.48 -23.46 -1.37
N ALA A 33 -0.13 -23.16 -2.63
CA ALA A 33 1.13 -22.49 -2.91
C ALA A 33 1.08 -21.11 -2.24
N HIS A 34 1.84 -20.97 -1.16
CA HIS A 34 2.11 -19.69 -0.53
C HIS A 34 2.79 -18.78 -1.55
N ALA A 35 2.05 -17.83 -2.10
CA ALA A 35 2.58 -16.69 -2.82
C ALA A 35 2.15 -15.43 -2.08
N ALA A 36 3.13 -14.83 -1.43
CA ALA A 36 3.05 -13.56 -0.73
C ALA A 36 2.66 -12.41 -1.66
N GLY A 37 2.02 -11.40 -1.08
CA GLY A 37 2.11 -10.02 -1.55
C GLY A 37 1.10 -9.62 -2.62
N GLY A 38 0.02 -8.98 -2.19
CA GLY A 38 -0.87 -8.26 -3.09
C GLY A 38 -2.05 -7.69 -2.32
N HIS A 39 -1.96 -6.41 -1.93
CA HIS A 39 -3.10 -5.64 -1.43
C HIS A 39 -4.10 -5.46 -2.58
N ALA A 40 -5.00 -6.43 -2.76
CA ALA A 40 -6.22 -6.23 -3.53
C ALA A 40 -7.35 -5.99 -2.52
N ALA A 41 -7.81 -4.74 -2.44
CA ALA A 41 -9.09 -4.45 -1.83
C ALA A 41 -10.17 -5.27 -2.57
N PRO A 42 -11.06 -6.00 -1.87
CA PRO A 42 -12.08 -6.77 -2.55
C PRO A 42 -13.06 -5.81 -3.22
N ALA A 43 -13.19 -5.93 -4.53
CA ALA A 43 -14.23 -5.29 -5.31
C ALA A 43 -15.59 -5.75 -4.76
N ALA A 44 -16.40 -4.79 -4.32
CA ALA A 44 -17.80 -5.04 -4.02
C ALA A 44 -18.53 -5.37 -5.33
N GLY A 45 -18.96 -6.63 -5.47
CA GLY A 45 -19.62 -7.12 -6.67
C GLY A 45 -20.33 -8.45 -6.46
N ALA A 46 -21.52 -8.37 -5.85
CA ALA A 46 -22.72 -9.19 -6.04
C ALA A 46 -22.63 -10.74 -6.18
N HIS A 47 -23.30 -11.39 -5.22
CA HIS A 47 -24.16 -12.59 -5.31
C HIS A 47 -23.61 -13.92 -4.80
N GLY A 48 -24.21 -14.36 -3.69
CA GLY A 48 -24.60 -15.76 -3.50
C GLY A 48 -23.86 -16.53 -2.42
N ALA A 49 -24.62 -16.88 -1.38
CA ALA A 49 -24.36 -17.91 -0.37
C ALA A 49 -23.33 -17.58 0.72
N HIS A 50 -23.83 -17.59 1.96
CA HIS A 50 -23.16 -17.33 3.23
C HIS A 50 -22.62 -15.91 3.37
N ALA A 51 -23.46 -15.00 3.85
CA ALA A 51 -22.97 -13.95 4.73
C ALA A 51 -22.45 -14.66 5.99
N GLU A 52 -21.24 -15.20 5.90
CA GLU A 52 -20.45 -15.50 7.09
C GLU A 52 -20.41 -14.21 7.89
N GLU A 53 -20.95 -14.24 9.10
CA GLU A 53 -21.04 -13.06 9.94
C GLU A 53 -19.62 -12.52 10.09
N ALA A 54 -19.34 -11.39 9.43
CA ALA A 54 -18.01 -10.80 9.40
C ALA A 54 -17.51 -10.75 10.86
N PRO A 55 -16.30 -11.27 11.15
CA PRO A 55 -15.89 -11.50 12.51
C PRO A 55 -16.11 -10.23 13.33
N LYS A 56 -16.90 -10.34 14.40
CA LYS A 56 -17.17 -9.29 15.40
C LYS A 56 -15.91 -8.96 16.22
N GLY A 57 -14.75 -8.93 15.56
CA GLY A 57 -13.47 -8.62 16.15
C GLY A 57 -13.34 -7.14 16.45
N VAL A 58 -12.45 -6.83 17.37
CA VAL A 58 -12.08 -5.44 17.69
C VAL A 58 -11.39 -4.83 16.47
N ARG A 59 -11.92 -3.69 16.00
CA ARG A 59 -11.28 -2.88 14.95
C ARG A 59 -10.31 -1.90 15.61
N LEU A 60 -9.02 -2.11 15.40
CA LEU A 60 -7.98 -1.20 15.89
C LEU A 60 -7.85 0.00 14.94
N GLY A 61 -7.67 1.18 15.52
CA GLY A 61 -7.43 2.42 14.78
C GLY A 61 -6.47 3.31 15.56
N MET A 62 -5.74 4.16 14.84
CA MET A 62 -4.82 5.13 15.41
C MET A 62 -5.20 6.52 14.89
N VAL A 63 -5.31 7.47 15.81
CA VAL A 63 -5.56 8.88 15.48
C VAL A 63 -4.32 9.67 15.87
N ILE A 64 -3.81 10.45 14.92
CA ILE A 64 -2.64 11.31 15.10
C ILE A 64 -3.09 12.76 15.00
N ASP A 65 -2.97 13.50 16.11
CA ASP A 65 -3.29 14.94 16.12
C ASP A 65 -2.07 15.76 15.65
N MET A 66 -2.06 16.09 14.36
CA MET A 66 -0.97 16.83 13.72
C MET A 66 -0.77 18.25 14.28
N ARG A 67 -1.77 18.84 14.95
CA ARG A 67 -1.64 20.18 15.54
C ARG A 67 -0.61 20.19 16.66
N LYS A 68 -0.63 19.18 17.52
CA LYS A 68 0.34 19.00 18.62
C LYS A 68 1.78 18.87 18.10
N PHE A 69 1.94 18.17 16.99
CA PHE A 69 3.24 18.01 16.34
C PHE A 69 3.69 19.26 15.54
N THR A 70 2.75 20.14 15.19
CA THR A 70 3.07 21.45 14.61
C THR A 70 3.58 22.41 15.69
N ASP A 71 2.95 22.40 16.87
CA ASP A 71 3.36 23.23 18.01
C ASP A 71 4.68 22.76 18.63
N LYS A 72 4.91 21.43 18.65
CA LYS A 72 6.07 20.78 19.24
C LYS A 72 6.65 19.71 18.31
N PRO A 73 7.44 20.12 17.30
CA PRO A 73 8.01 19.20 16.30
C PRO A 73 8.90 18.10 16.90
N GLU A 74 9.52 18.35 18.05
CA GLU A 74 10.37 17.40 18.79
C GLU A 74 9.64 16.14 19.26
N LEU A 75 8.31 16.20 19.37
CA LEU A 75 7.50 15.03 19.72
C LEU A 75 7.53 13.97 18.61
N LEU A 76 7.70 14.36 17.35
CA LEU A 76 7.85 13.41 16.24
C LEU A 76 9.16 12.64 16.37
N ASP A 77 10.25 13.31 16.73
CA ASP A 77 11.55 12.66 16.94
C ASP A 77 11.49 11.68 18.12
N SER A 78 10.80 12.08 19.20
CA SER A 78 10.57 11.20 20.36
C SER A 78 9.77 9.94 19.98
N ALA A 79 8.72 10.08 19.16
CA ALA A 79 7.94 8.95 18.67
C ALA A 79 8.75 8.00 17.77
N ILE A 80 9.62 8.56 16.91
CA ILE A 80 10.53 7.78 16.07
C ILE A 80 11.52 6.99 16.95
N SER A 81 12.15 7.64 17.93
CA SER A 81 13.06 6.98 18.87
C SER A 81 12.35 5.87 19.67
N ALA A 82 11.12 6.12 20.13
CA ALA A 82 10.32 5.11 20.82
C ALA A 82 10.03 3.89 19.93
N CYS A 83 9.68 4.11 18.65
CA CYS A 83 9.46 3.03 17.68
C CYS A 83 10.74 2.20 17.47
N ILE A 84 11.88 2.86 17.29
CA ILE A 84 13.19 2.19 17.13
C ILE A 84 13.49 1.31 18.34
N ASN A 85 13.32 1.84 19.56
CA ASN A 85 13.64 1.14 20.80
C ASN A 85 12.66 -0.01 21.08
N ALA A 86 11.36 0.18 20.83
CA ALA A 86 10.34 -0.83 21.09
C ALA A 86 10.43 -2.03 20.13
N HIS A 87 10.93 -1.81 18.92
CA HIS A 87 10.95 -2.82 17.86
C HIS A 87 12.36 -3.21 17.39
N ASN A 88 13.40 -2.70 18.05
CA ASN A 88 14.81 -2.94 17.71
C ASN A 88 15.13 -2.65 16.23
N VAL A 89 14.61 -1.53 15.70
CA VAL A 89 14.81 -1.16 14.29
C VAL A 89 16.30 -0.87 14.03
N PRO A 90 16.96 -1.55 13.08
CA PRO A 90 18.39 -1.33 12.81
C PRO A 90 18.69 0.10 12.31
N GLN A 91 19.80 0.66 12.79
CA GLN A 91 20.27 1.99 12.39
C GLN A 91 21.53 1.87 11.55
N PHE A 92 21.51 2.47 10.36
CA PHE A 92 22.63 2.46 9.42
C PHE A 92 23.16 3.88 9.19
N PRO A 93 24.49 4.07 9.05
CA PRO A 93 25.07 5.37 8.75
C PRO A 93 24.83 5.80 7.30
N ASP A 94 24.70 4.86 6.36
CA ASP A 94 24.37 5.15 4.96
C ASP A 94 22.85 5.28 4.78
N LYS A 95 22.42 6.48 4.36
CA LYS A 95 21.02 6.81 4.10
C LYS A 95 20.40 5.97 2.98
N LYS A 96 21.20 5.43 2.05
CA LYS A 96 20.68 4.59 0.96
C LYS A 96 20.17 3.24 1.46
N ASN A 97 20.66 2.78 2.61
CA ASN A 97 20.33 1.49 3.21
C ASN A 97 19.48 1.64 4.48
N GLU A 98 18.88 2.81 4.69
CA GLU A 98 18.12 3.09 5.90
C GLU A 98 16.82 2.27 5.95
N ILE A 99 16.47 1.80 7.15
CA ILE A 99 15.21 1.13 7.43
C ILE A 99 14.42 2.01 8.40
N LYS A 100 13.24 2.47 7.99
CA LYS A 100 12.37 3.33 8.81
C LYS A 100 10.95 2.78 8.83
N TRP A 101 10.40 2.60 10.02
CA TRP A 101 8.99 2.25 10.22
C TRP A 101 8.14 3.52 10.40
N LEU A 102 8.72 4.55 10.99
CA LEU A 102 8.12 5.88 11.15
C LEU A 102 9.13 6.92 10.67
N TRP A 103 8.67 7.91 9.89
CA TRP A 103 9.50 9.00 9.40
C TRP A 103 8.69 10.29 9.26
N LYS A 104 9.40 11.42 9.21
CA LYS A 104 8.82 12.74 8.93
C LYS A 104 8.86 12.98 7.43
N ALA A 105 7.76 13.44 6.85
CA ALA A 105 7.71 13.88 5.46
C ALA A 105 6.72 15.04 5.29
N PRO A 106 7.03 16.02 4.43
CA PRO A 106 6.06 17.03 4.02
C PRO A 106 4.84 16.38 3.35
N PHE A 107 3.68 17.01 3.49
CA PHE A 107 2.42 16.53 2.93
C PHE A 107 2.53 16.24 1.43
N GLU A 108 3.12 17.16 0.66
CA GLU A 108 3.27 17.06 -0.80
C GLU A 108 4.08 15.83 -1.24
N ASN A 109 5.03 15.38 -0.42
CA ASN A 109 5.86 14.22 -0.73
C ASN A 109 5.14 12.90 -0.47
N VAL A 110 4.17 12.88 0.45
CA VAL A 110 3.44 11.67 0.84
C VAL A 110 2.14 11.53 0.03
N PHE A 111 1.46 12.65 -0.22
CA PHE A 111 0.16 12.70 -0.86
C PHE A 111 0.26 13.42 -2.21
N THR A 112 1.00 12.83 -3.14
CA THR A 112 1.30 13.42 -4.46
C THR A 112 0.05 13.69 -5.30
N ASP A 113 -1.02 12.93 -5.06
CA ASP A 113 -2.29 13.03 -5.80
C ASP A 113 -3.26 14.05 -5.16
N GLN A 114 -2.93 14.59 -3.98
CA GLN A 114 -3.75 15.57 -3.29
C GLN A 114 -3.18 16.97 -3.48
N SER A 115 -4.03 17.89 -3.98
CA SER A 115 -3.61 19.27 -4.14
C SER A 115 -3.52 19.97 -2.77
N ALA A 116 -2.41 20.65 -2.48
CA ALA A 116 -2.24 21.43 -1.25
C ALA A 116 -3.14 22.69 -1.17
N TYR A 117 -3.95 22.96 -2.22
CA TYR A 117 -4.81 24.14 -2.33
C TYR A 117 -5.85 24.27 -1.23
N HIS A 118 -6.24 23.18 -0.57
CA HIS A 118 -7.15 23.19 0.56
C HIS A 118 -6.41 22.88 1.87
N SER A 119 -5.40 23.68 2.21
CA SER A 119 -4.83 23.62 3.56
C SER A 119 -5.84 24.21 4.57
N SER A 120 -6.03 23.53 5.69
CA SER A 120 -6.89 24.04 6.76
C SER A 120 -6.32 25.36 7.27
N LYS A 121 -7.15 26.41 7.34
CA LYS A 121 -6.76 27.64 8.05
C LYS A 121 -6.35 27.26 9.48
N ARG A 122 -5.19 27.74 9.93
CA ARG A 122 -4.80 27.62 11.34
C ARG A 122 -5.93 28.20 12.19
N VAL A 123 -6.60 27.33 12.96
CA VAL A 123 -7.53 27.77 14.00
C VAL A 123 -6.64 28.24 15.15
N ALA A 124 -6.67 29.56 15.39
CA ALA A 124 -5.96 30.21 16.49
C ALA A 124 -6.53 29.80 17.86
#